data_AF-A0A4S2H1L1-F1
#
_entry.id   AF-A0A4S2H1L1-F1
#
_cell.length_a   1.000
_cell.length_b   1.000
_cell.length_c   1.000
_cell.angle_alpha   90.00
_cell.angle_beta   90.00
_cell.angle_gamma   90.00
#
_symmetry.space_group_name_H-M   'P 1'
#
loop_
_entity.id
_entity.type
_entity.pdbx_description
1 polymer ?
#
loop_
_entity_poly.entity_id
_entity_poly.type
_entity_poly.pdbx_seq_one_letter_code
_entity_poly.pdbx_strand_id
1 'polypeptide(L)'
;MKIALFTIAAAALAVIAIFLSDALNRAAVGLNSEGSRESGKKFGIKIGTSFDEALQILQQKGFNLVTYGEEVRCSYVERDRYNGYQFYDDSWRKASVCLAVVDQEVVAISWWVNPFTP
;
A
#
# COMPACT_ATOMS: atom_id res chain seq x y z
N MET A 1 -20.75 -40.60 -12.78
CA MET A 1 -20.55 -39.14 -12.65
C MET A 1 -20.17 -38.77 -11.22
N LYS A 2 -18.89 -38.84 -10.85
CA LYS A 2 -18.38 -38.38 -9.52
C LYS A 2 -17.12 -37.50 -9.63
N ILE A 3 -16.58 -37.34 -10.84
CA ILE A 3 -15.29 -36.69 -11.09
C ILE A 3 -15.43 -35.16 -11.19
N ALA A 4 -16.60 -34.65 -11.57
CA ALA A 4 -16.83 -33.22 -11.78
C ALA A 4 -17.01 -32.39 -10.49
N LEU A 5 -17.33 -33.00 -9.34
CA LEU A 5 -17.51 -32.26 -8.08
C LEU A 5 -16.19 -31.91 -7.38
N PHE A 6 -15.14 -32.72 -7.55
CA PHE A 6 -13.86 -32.51 -6.87
C PHE A 6 -13.04 -31.35 -7.47
N THR A 7 -13.16 -31.11 -8.78
CA THR A 7 -12.47 -30.01 -9.47
C THR A 7 -13.02 -28.63 -9.11
N ILE A 8 -14.33 -28.52 -8.84
CA ILE A 8 -14.96 -27.24 -8.45
C ILE A 8 -14.55 -26.84 -7.03
N ALA A 9 -14.48 -27.81 -6.10
CA ALA A 9 -14.05 -27.55 -4.73
C ALA A 9 -12.57 -27.11 -4.64
N ALA A 10 -11.69 -27.71 -5.45
CA ALA A 10 -10.28 -27.33 -5.50
C ALA A 10 -10.07 -25.93 -6.12
N ALA A 11 -10.83 -25.59 -7.17
CA ALA A 11 -10.79 -24.26 -7.76
C ALA A 11 -11.29 -23.17 -6.79
N ALA A 12 -12.37 -23.44 -6.04
CA ALA A 12 -12.87 -22.51 -5.03
C ALA A 12 -11.86 -22.29 -3.88
N LEU A 13 -11.20 -23.36 -3.41
CA LEU A 13 -10.15 -23.24 -2.39
C LEU A 13 -8.92 -22.47 -2.88
N ALA A 14 -8.51 -22.67 -4.13
CA ALA A 14 -7.38 -21.94 -4.71
C ALA A 14 -7.69 -20.44 -4.83
N VAL A 15 -8.90 -20.07 -5.25
CA VAL A 15 -9.35 -18.68 -5.30
C VAL A 15 -9.37 -18.07 -3.90
N ILE A 16 -9.93 -18.77 -2.91
CA ILE A 16 -9.94 -18.31 -1.50
C ILE A 16 -8.52 -18.16 -0.94
N ALA A 17 -7.59 -19.06 -1.25
CA ALA A 17 -6.20 -18.97 -0.81
C ALA A 17 -5.45 -17.78 -1.43
N ILE A 18 -5.74 -17.43 -2.69
CA ILE A 18 -5.18 -16.24 -3.34
C ILE A 18 -5.74 -14.97 -2.67
N PHE A 19 -7.05 -14.89 -2.45
CA PHE A 19 -7.66 -13.77 -1.72
C PHE A 19 -7.16 -13.65 -0.27
N LEU A 20 -6.96 -14.77 0.43
CA LEU A 20 -6.44 -14.80 1.80
C LEU A 20 -4.96 -14.43 1.88
N SER A 21 -4.12 -14.86 0.94
CA SER A 21 -2.69 -14.54 0.97
C SER A 21 -2.46 -13.05 0.73
N ASP A 22 -3.26 -12.44 -0.13
CA ASP A 22 -3.25 -10.99 -0.32
C ASP A 22 -3.81 -10.30 0.93
N ALA A 23 -4.96 -10.74 1.46
CA ALA A 23 -5.55 -10.19 2.69
C ALA A 23 -4.63 -10.30 3.93
N LEU A 24 -3.83 -11.37 4.06
CA LEU A 24 -2.91 -11.61 5.19
C LEU A 24 -1.61 -10.80 5.06
N ASN A 25 -1.03 -10.66 3.86
CA ASN A 25 0.05 -9.69 3.63
C ASN A 25 -0.43 -8.24 3.81
N ARG A 26 -1.72 -7.98 3.56
CA ARG A 26 -2.38 -6.68 3.74
C ARG A 26 -2.81 -6.42 5.19
N ALA A 27 -3.06 -7.45 6.00
CA ALA A 27 -3.37 -7.36 7.43
C ALA A 27 -2.12 -7.14 8.32
N ALA A 28 -0.92 -7.29 7.77
CA ALA A 28 0.33 -6.96 8.47
C ALA A 28 0.48 -5.45 8.75
N VAL A 29 -0.35 -4.61 8.12
CA VAL A 29 -0.61 -3.26 8.60
C VAL A 29 -1.79 -3.39 9.55
N GLY A 30 -1.50 -3.41 10.85
CA GLY A 30 -2.54 -3.61 11.87
C GLY A 30 -3.75 -2.72 11.62
N LEU A 31 -4.95 -3.22 11.91
CA LEU A 31 -6.17 -2.42 11.89
C LEU A 31 -5.92 -1.16 12.75
N ASN A 32 -6.22 0.03 12.22
CA ASN A 32 -5.93 1.31 12.87
C ASN A 32 -4.43 1.57 13.09
N SER A 33 -3.64 1.51 12.01
CA SER A 33 -2.20 1.79 12.04
C SER A 33 -1.88 3.09 11.32
N GLU A 34 -1.11 3.95 11.99
CA GLU A 34 -0.52 5.13 11.40
C GLU A 34 0.98 5.20 11.68
N GLY A 35 1.70 6.02 10.93
CA GLY A 35 3.09 6.34 11.21
C GLY A 35 3.87 6.82 9.99
N SER A 36 5.17 7.03 10.20
CA SER A 36 6.13 7.32 9.14
C SER A 36 7.41 6.52 9.30
N ARG A 37 8.16 6.41 8.21
CA ARG A 37 9.53 5.91 8.17
C ARG A 37 10.37 6.71 7.18
N GLU A 38 11.53 7.13 7.64
CA GLU A 38 12.60 7.76 6.85
C GLU A 38 13.80 6.80 6.65
N SER A 39 13.66 5.55 7.12
CA SER A 39 14.63 4.48 6.85
C SER A 39 13.96 3.10 6.83
N GLY A 40 14.63 2.12 6.22
CA GLY A 40 14.17 0.73 6.15
C GLY A 40 13.17 0.49 5.02
N LYS A 41 12.14 -0.33 5.28
CA LYS A 41 11.17 -0.82 4.29
C LYS A 41 9.75 -0.84 4.84
N LYS A 42 8.76 -0.41 4.04
CA LYS A 42 7.33 -0.50 4.34
C LYS A 42 6.52 -0.63 3.05
N PHE A 43 5.41 -1.36 3.07
CA PHE A 43 4.59 -1.66 1.87
C PHE A 43 5.37 -2.27 0.69
N GLY A 44 6.50 -2.94 0.95
CA GLY A 44 7.37 -3.45 -0.12
C GLY A 44 8.38 -2.44 -0.66
N ILE A 45 8.26 -1.15 -0.30
CA ILE A 45 9.11 -0.05 -0.76
C ILE A 45 10.23 0.17 0.27
N LYS A 46 11.47 0.22 -0.19
CA LYS A 46 12.62 0.58 0.63
C LYS A 46 12.87 2.08 0.48
N ILE A 47 13.32 2.76 1.53
CA ILE A 47 13.81 4.14 1.38
C ILE A 47 15.03 4.15 0.44
N GLY A 48 15.05 5.10 -0.49
CA GLY A 48 15.97 5.16 -1.64
C GLY A 48 15.49 4.39 -2.88
N THR A 49 14.34 3.72 -2.83
CA THR A 49 13.70 3.17 -4.04
C THR A 49 13.28 4.31 -4.97
N SER A 50 13.43 4.13 -6.29
CA SER A 50 12.96 5.12 -7.25
C SER A 50 11.45 5.30 -7.19
N PHE A 51 10.96 6.49 -7.53
CA PHE A 51 9.54 6.77 -7.54
C PHE A 51 8.76 5.83 -8.47
N ASP A 52 9.30 5.55 -9.67
CA ASP A 52 8.65 4.66 -10.64
C ASP A 52 8.50 3.22 -10.11
N GLU A 53 9.52 2.69 -9.44
CA GLU A 53 9.43 1.37 -8.82
C GLU A 53 8.44 1.37 -7.65
N ALA A 54 8.47 2.40 -6.81
CA ALA A 54 7.54 2.55 -5.70
C ALA A 54 6.08 2.66 -6.16
N LEU A 55 5.84 3.39 -7.25
CA LEU A 55 4.53 3.53 -7.91
C LEU A 55 4.00 2.17 -8.35
N GLN A 56 4.82 1.38 -9.06
CA GLN A 56 4.43 0.04 -9.50
C GLN A 56 4.10 -0.88 -8.32
N ILE A 57 4.91 -0.85 -7.26
CA ILE A 57 4.68 -1.64 -6.03
C ILE A 57 3.34 -1.28 -5.39
N LEU A 58 3.01 0.02 -5.27
CA LEU A 58 1.77 0.48 -4.67
C LEU A 58 0.55 0.12 -5.52
N GLN A 59 0.62 0.30 -6.84
CA GLN A 59 -0.46 -0.05 -7.77
C GLN A 59 -0.75 -1.56 -7.76
N GLN A 60 0.28 -2.41 -7.75
CA GLN A 60 0.11 -3.86 -7.60
C GLN A 60 -0.56 -4.24 -6.27
N LYS A 61 -0.44 -3.38 -5.25
CA LYS A 61 -1.10 -3.53 -3.94
C LYS A 61 -2.49 -2.90 -3.90
N GLY A 62 -2.97 -2.32 -5.00
CA GLY A 62 -4.30 -1.72 -5.10
C GLY A 62 -4.40 -0.29 -4.56
N PHE A 63 -3.26 0.39 -4.37
CA PHE A 63 -3.23 1.81 -4.05
C PHE A 63 -3.25 2.64 -5.34
N ASN A 64 -4.10 3.66 -5.39
CA ASN A 64 -4.21 4.58 -6.51
C ASN A 64 -3.64 5.94 -6.12
N LEU A 65 -2.87 6.57 -7.01
CA LEU A 65 -2.39 7.95 -6.80
C LEU A 65 -3.60 8.89 -6.84
N VAL A 66 -3.78 9.70 -5.79
CA VAL A 66 -4.93 10.61 -5.65
C VAL A 66 -4.53 12.08 -5.70
N THR A 67 -3.36 12.43 -5.15
CA THR A 67 -2.83 13.81 -5.21
C THR A 67 -1.31 13.80 -5.17
N TYR A 68 -0.67 14.80 -5.77
CA TYR A 68 0.78 14.96 -5.78
C TYR A 68 1.17 16.43 -5.91
N GLY A 69 2.34 16.80 -5.40
CA GLY A 69 2.88 18.17 -5.52
C GLY A 69 3.67 18.60 -4.28
N GLU A 70 4.22 19.81 -4.33
CA GLU A 70 4.96 20.43 -3.21
C GLU A 70 4.03 20.82 -2.04
N GLU A 71 2.73 20.98 -2.33
CA GLU A 71 1.68 21.27 -1.37
C GLU A 71 1.21 20.04 -0.60
N VAL A 72 1.45 18.83 -1.12
CA VAL A 72 1.05 17.58 -0.47
C VAL A 72 1.97 17.32 0.71
N ARG A 73 1.38 17.36 1.92
CA ARG A 73 2.12 17.12 3.17
C ARG A 73 1.99 15.67 3.59
N CYS A 74 3.11 14.97 3.63
CA CYS A 74 3.17 13.66 4.25
C CYS A 74 3.20 13.84 5.78
N SER A 75 2.25 13.22 6.49
CA SER A 75 2.20 13.26 7.95
C SER A 75 3.50 12.76 8.56
N TYR A 76 3.94 13.37 9.66
CA TYR A 76 5.14 12.99 10.42
C TYR A 76 6.46 13.03 9.62
N VAL A 77 6.51 13.83 8.55
CA VAL A 77 7.73 14.09 7.77
C VAL A 77 7.92 15.61 7.72
N GLU A 78 9.05 16.09 8.22
CA GLU A 78 9.37 17.52 8.21
C GLU A 78 9.55 18.04 6.78
N ARG A 79 9.12 19.28 6.54
CA ARG A 79 8.98 19.83 5.19
C ARG A 79 10.30 20.38 4.68
N ASP A 80 11.23 19.51 4.31
CA ASP A 80 12.48 19.90 3.69
C ASP A 80 12.58 19.32 2.26
N ARG A 81 12.18 20.15 1.28
CA ARG A 81 12.43 19.98 -0.17
C ARG A 81 12.00 18.65 -0.82
N TYR A 82 10.86 18.08 -0.41
CA TYR A 82 10.29 16.93 -1.11
C TYR A 82 9.01 17.27 -1.89
N ASN A 83 8.74 16.48 -2.93
CA ASN A 83 7.43 16.39 -3.55
C ASN A 83 6.64 15.27 -2.87
N GLY A 84 5.42 15.58 -2.40
CA GLY A 84 4.54 14.61 -1.78
C GLY A 84 3.69 13.90 -2.83
N TYR A 85 3.52 12.59 -2.68
CA TYR A 85 2.65 11.77 -3.53
C TYR A 85 1.74 10.93 -2.64
N GLN A 86 0.45 11.26 -2.63
CA GLN A 86 -0.54 10.57 -1.82
C GLN A 86 -1.28 9.53 -2.64
N PHE A 87 -1.35 8.34 -2.09
CA PHE A 87 -2.01 7.17 -2.62
C PHE A 87 -3.11 6.70 -1.68
N TYR A 88 -4.19 6.19 -2.24
CA TYR A 88 -5.33 5.70 -1.48
C TYR A 88 -5.77 4.31 -1.95
N ASP A 89 -6.07 3.44 -1.00
CA ASP A 89 -6.70 2.14 -1.18
C ASP A 89 -8.12 2.22 -0.63
N ASP A 90 -9.10 2.22 -1.56
CA ASP A 90 -10.53 2.40 -1.26
C ASP A 90 -11.25 1.09 -0.90
N SER A 91 -10.52 -0.02 -0.85
CA SER A 91 -11.05 -1.31 -0.42
C SER A 91 -11.46 -1.30 1.06
N TRP A 92 -11.84 -2.46 1.58
CA TRP A 92 -12.23 -2.63 2.99
C TRP A 92 -11.19 -2.13 4.01
N ARG A 93 -9.93 -1.93 3.60
CA ARG A 93 -8.84 -1.46 4.47
C ARG A 93 -8.83 0.05 4.69
N LYS A 94 -9.35 0.83 3.74
CA LYS A 94 -9.35 2.31 3.78
C LYS A 94 -8.00 2.87 4.23
N ALA A 95 -7.01 2.81 3.34
CA ALA A 95 -5.63 3.15 3.65
C ALA A 95 -5.11 4.31 2.79
N SER A 96 -4.37 5.23 3.41
CA SER A 96 -3.62 6.28 2.72
C SER A 96 -2.12 6.02 2.92
N VAL A 97 -1.35 6.17 1.84
CA VAL A 97 0.12 6.15 1.85
C VAL A 97 0.61 7.44 1.21
N CYS A 98 1.52 8.14 1.86
CA CYS A 98 2.20 9.31 1.29
C CYS A 98 3.68 8.99 1.11
N LEU A 99 4.19 9.20 -0.09
CA LEU A 99 5.61 9.14 -0.39
C LEU A 99 6.17 10.55 -0.44
N ALA A 100 7.21 10.82 0.33
CA ALA A 100 8.05 12.01 0.15
C ALA A 100 9.17 11.65 -0.83
N VAL A 101 9.31 12.43 -1.90
CA VAL A 101 10.25 12.15 -2.99
C VAL A 101 11.19 13.34 -3.22
N VAL A 102 12.48 13.07 -3.29
CA VAL A 102 13.54 14.02 -3.65
C VAL A 102 14.33 13.42 -4.80
N ASP A 103 14.61 14.18 -5.86
CA ASP A 103 15.40 13.72 -7.01
C ASP A 103 14.97 12.36 -7.59
N GLN A 104 13.65 12.10 -7.65
CA GLN A 104 13.02 10.84 -8.10
C GLN A 104 13.24 9.62 -7.17
N GLU A 105 13.70 9.82 -5.94
CA GLU A 105 13.86 8.77 -4.93
C GLU A 105 12.95 8.98 -3.72
N VAL A 106 12.40 7.88 -3.20
CA VAL A 106 11.57 7.90 -1.98
C VAL A 106 12.45 8.10 -0.75
N VAL A 107 12.31 9.24 -0.08
CA VAL A 107 13.06 9.56 1.15
C VAL A 107 12.27 9.29 2.43
N ALA A 108 10.93 9.31 2.35
CA ALA A 108 10.07 8.94 3.46
C ALA A 108 8.76 8.30 2.99
N ILE A 109 8.20 7.45 3.84
CA ILE A 109 6.89 6.82 3.65
C ILE A 109 6.08 7.10 4.90
N SER A 110 4.95 7.78 4.77
CA SER A 110 3.96 7.87 5.85
C SER A 110 2.66 7.20 5.45
N TRP A 111 1.93 6.71 6.45
CA TRP A 111 0.70 5.99 6.21
C TRP A 111 -0.30 6.19 7.33
N TRP A 112 -1.54 5.93 6.97
CA TRP A 112 -2.63 5.77 7.89
C TRP A 112 -3.61 4.75 7.32
N VAL A 113 -4.07 3.83 8.17
CA VAL A 113 -4.98 2.75 7.80
C VAL A 113 -6.09 2.74 8.83
N ASN A 114 -7.32 3.01 8.41
CA ASN A 114 -8.48 2.94 9.28
C ASN A 114 -9.70 2.42 8.50
N PRO A 115 -9.97 1.11 8.59
CA PRO A 115 -11.12 0.46 7.96
C PRO A 115 -12.49 1.03 8.35
N PHE A 116 -12.55 1.80 9.45
CA PHE A 116 -13.78 2.36 10.01
C PHE A 116 -14.00 3.82 9.63
N THR A 117 -13.08 4.45 8.90
CA THR A 117 -13.32 5.81 8.40
C THR A 117 -14.17 5.74 7.13
N PRO A 118 -15.28 6.50 7.08
CA PRO A 118 -16.19 6.53 5.92
C PRO A 118 -15.50 6.95 4.63
#